data_AF-A0A1Z5K9T0-F1
#
_entry.id   AF-A0A1Z5K9T0-F1
#
_cell.length_a   1.000
_cell.length_b   1.000
_cell.length_c   1.000
_cell.angle_alpha   90.00
_cell.angle_beta   90.00
_cell.angle_gamma   90.00
#
_symmetry.space_group_name_H-M   'P 1'
#
loop_
_entity.id
_entity.type
_entity.pdbx_description
1 polymer ?
#
loop_
_entity_poly.entity_id
_entity_poly.type
_entity_poly.pdbx_seq_one_letter_code
_entity_poly.pdbx_strand_id
1 'polypeptide(L)'
;MGLRSSAASSSTQEDTHTDNPMRLTPELLKIANAFESIGDDKLRYKQLLYMATQLSPIDPSQAIPENKVPGCLSTVYVDGTAVDKGDGVIRIEFVGDSDGLLTKGLVALLVRGLSGNTAEDIQNVDPGFIQKTGIAASLTPGRNNGFLNMLNVMKIKAKQLEANYQATGPSESATTTAGDEKPMYQAIVQGLQALKPVSLKLEDVSYQHAGHREASKDGETHFNLEIVASAFEGLNLVKRHKLVYMLLGDVMPRIHALQISAKTPEEVNK
;
A
#
# COMPACT_ATOMS: atom_id res chain seq x y z
N MET A 1 55.04 -24.38 21.06
CA MET A 1 55.17 -24.73 19.63
C MET A 1 53.98 -25.62 19.28
N GLY A 2 52.91 -25.13 18.63
CA GLY A 2 52.81 -24.98 17.17
C GLY A 2 52.66 -26.37 16.54
N LEU A 3 51.57 -26.77 15.86
CA LEU A 3 50.76 -26.07 14.88
C LEU A 3 49.36 -26.72 14.75
N ARG A 4 48.39 -25.91 14.33
CA ARG A 4 47.02 -26.26 13.93
C ARG A 4 47.02 -27.02 12.60
N SER A 5 46.05 -27.92 12.40
CA SER A 5 45.52 -28.21 11.06
C SER A 5 44.01 -28.36 11.14
N SER A 6 43.32 -27.40 10.57
CA SER A 6 41.86 -27.32 10.40
C SER A 6 41.57 -27.80 9.00
N ALA A 7 40.77 -28.87 8.87
CA ALA A 7 40.19 -29.28 7.61
C ALA A 7 38.74 -28.81 7.57
N ALA A 8 38.49 -27.80 6.74
CA ALA A 8 37.17 -27.36 6.33
C ALA A 8 36.89 -27.93 4.93
N SER A 9 35.73 -28.57 4.76
CA SER A 9 35.08 -28.87 3.47
C SER A 9 33.88 -29.77 3.76
N SER A 10 32.67 -29.58 3.27
CA SER A 10 32.08 -28.57 2.41
C SER A 10 30.57 -28.78 2.54
N SER A 11 29.83 -27.83 3.10
CA SER A 11 28.37 -27.86 3.02
C SER A 11 27.98 -27.35 1.63
N THR A 12 27.75 -28.26 0.70
CA THR A 12 27.05 -28.00 -0.56
C THR A 12 25.70 -27.36 -0.24
N GLN A 13 25.52 -26.10 -0.66
CA GLN A 13 24.21 -25.47 -0.73
C GLN A 13 23.39 -26.26 -1.76
N GLU A 14 22.32 -26.91 -1.31
CA GLU A 14 21.34 -27.53 -2.19
C GLU A 14 20.59 -26.46 -2.98
N ASP A 15 20.54 -26.63 -4.30
CA ASP A 15 19.77 -25.81 -5.23
C ASP A 15 18.27 -25.83 -4.85
N THR A 16 17.76 -24.69 -4.39
CA THR A 16 16.39 -24.49 -3.89
C THR A 16 15.28 -24.56 -4.96
N HIS A 17 15.58 -25.03 -6.16
CA HIS A 17 14.72 -24.85 -7.34
C HIS A 17 13.77 -26.04 -7.64
N THR A 18 13.91 -27.20 -7.00
CA THR A 18 13.05 -28.37 -7.28
C THR A 18 11.69 -28.34 -6.55
N ASP A 19 11.61 -27.72 -5.38
CA ASP A 19 10.40 -27.76 -4.52
C ASP A 19 9.42 -26.58 -4.75
N ASN A 20 9.76 -25.63 -5.62
CA ASN A 20 8.94 -24.46 -5.92
C ASN A 20 8.97 -24.08 -7.42
N PRO A 21 8.47 -24.97 -8.31
CA PRO A 21 8.55 -24.77 -9.76
C PRO A 21 7.77 -23.53 -10.24
N MET A 22 6.79 -23.07 -9.46
CA MET A 22 5.93 -21.93 -9.77
C MET A 22 6.48 -20.61 -9.21
N ARG A 23 7.68 -20.62 -8.63
CA ARG A 23 8.37 -19.45 -8.06
C ARG A 23 7.49 -18.65 -7.10
N LEU A 24 6.75 -19.38 -6.25
CA LEU A 24 5.88 -18.77 -5.26
C LEU A 24 6.72 -18.14 -4.16
N THR A 25 6.29 -17.01 -3.64
CA THR A 25 6.84 -16.44 -2.41
C THR A 25 6.65 -17.43 -1.24
N PRO A 26 7.47 -17.37 -0.18
CA PRO A 26 7.45 -18.38 0.88
C PRO A 26 6.08 -18.58 1.53
N GLU A 27 5.35 -17.49 1.82
CA GLU A 27 4.00 -17.58 2.37
C GLU A 27 2.98 -18.07 1.34
N LEU A 28 3.09 -17.66 0.07
CA LEU A 28 2.19 -18.13 -0.97
C LEU A 28 2.36 -19.63 -1.25
N LEU A 29 3.58 -20.16 -1.18
CA LEU A 29 3.86 -21.59 -1.28
C LEU A 29 3.16 -22.37 -0.16
N LYS A 30 3.28 -21.90 1.09
CA LYS A 30 2.60 -22.51 2.24
C LYS A 30 1.08 -22.51 2.06
N ILE A 31 0.52 -21.37 1.64
CA ILE A 31 -0.92 -21.25 1.38
C ILE A 31 -1.33 -22.20 0.26
N ALA A 32 -0.60 -22.24 -0.86
CA ALA A 32 -0.91 -23.09 -1.99
C ALA A 32 -0.92 -24.58 -1.61
N ASN A 33 0.11 -25.04 -0.91
CA ASN A 33 0.20 -26.42 -0.41
C ASN A 33 -0.91 -26.74 0.60
N ALA A 34 -1.27 -25.79 1.46
CA ALA A 34 -2.38 -25.97 2.41
C ALA A 34 -3.72 -26.13 1.69
N PHE A 35 -3.99 -25.35 0.64
CA PHE A 35 -5.20 -25.49 -0.16
C PHE A 35 -5.23 -26.77 -0.98
N GLU A 36 -4.10 -27.15 -1.58
CA GLU A 36 -3.94 -28.41 -2.33
C GLU A 36 -4.22 -29.63 -1.44
N SER A 37 -3.84 -29.56 -0.16
CA SER A 37 -4.08 -30.62 0.83
C SER A 37 -5.55 -30.79 1.22
N ILE A 38 -6.42 -29.80 0.94
CA ILE A 38 -7.85 -29.89 1.23
C ILE A 38 -8.50 -30.70 0.11
N GLY A 39 -8.90 -31.94 0.40
CA GLY A 39 -9.54 -32.85 -0.58
C GLY A 39 -10.99 -32.53 -0.94
N ASP A 40 -11.62 -31.53 -0.32
CA ASP A 40 -13.04 -31.20 -0.49
C ASP A 40 -13.24 -29.74 -0.94
N ASP A 41 -13.94 -29.56 -2.07
CA ASP A 41 -14.15 -28.24 -2.70
C ASP A 41 -14.93 -27.26 -1.82
N LYS A 42 -15.87 -27.78 -1.00
CA LYS A 42 -16.67 -26.98 -0.08
C LYS A 42 -15.81 -26.51 1.10
N LEU A 43 -14.87 -27.32 1.57
CA LEU A 43 -13.89 -26.93 2.58
C LEU A 43 -12.89 -25.91 2.01
N ARG A 44 -12.41 -26.05 0.77
CA ARG A 44 -11.59 -25.00 0.11
C ARG A 44 -12.33 -23.68 0.02
N TYR A 45 -13.59 -23.73 -0.40
CA TYR A 45 -14.46 -22.54 -0.46
C TYR A 45 -14.60 -21.88 0.92
N LYS A 46 -14.89 -22.66 1.97
CA LYS A 46 -14.98 -22.15 3.35
C LYS A 46 -13.66 -21.55 3.83
N GLN A 47 -12.53 -22.17 3.51
CA GLN A 47 -11.22 -21.66 3.87
C GLN A 47 -10.97 -20.30 3.21
N LEU A 48 -11.35 -20.13 1.95
CA LEU A 48 -11.23 -18.86 1.24
C LEU A 48 -12.11 -17.77 1.87
N LEU A 49 -13.36 -18.10 2.24
CA LEU A 49 -14.23 -17.18 2.97
C LEU A 49 -13.67 -16.83 4.35
N TYR A 50 -13.06 -17.79 5.05
CA TYR A 50 -12.40 -17.53 6.33
C TYR A 50 -11.24 -16.55 6.15
N MET A 51 -10.40 -16.71 5.13
CA MET A 51 -9.34 -15.74 4.84
C MET A 51 -9.89 -14.33 4.60
N ALA A 52 -11.07 -14.20 3.97
CA ALA A 52 -11.72 -12.91 3.78
C ALA A 52 -12.05 -12.20 5.10
N THR A 53 -12.39 -12.94 6.15
CA THR A 53 -12.70 -12.36 7.48
C THR A 53 -11.45 -11.99 8.28
N GLN A 54 -10.30 -12.55 7.93
CA GLN A 54 -9.01 -12.23 8.55
C GLN A 54 -8.31 -11.05 7.89
N LEU A 55 -8.79 -10.60 6.73
CA LEU A 55 -8.21 -9.47 6.02
C LEU A 55 -8.56 -8.17 6.75
N SER A 56 -7.54 -7.43 7.18
CA SER A 56 -7.71 -6.09 7.74
C SER A 56 -8.47 -5.21 6.75
N PRO A 57 -9.48 -4.43 7.21
CA PRO A 57 -10.13 -3.45 6.36
C PRO A 57 -9.10 -2.46 5.80
N ILE A 58 -9.25 -2.09 4.54
CA ILE A 58 -8.47 -0.98 4.00
C ILE A 58 -8.95 0.32 4.62
N ASP A 59 -8.04 1.29 4.72
CA ASP A 59 -8.45 2.64 5.06
C ASP A 59 -9.37 3.18 3.94
N PRO A 60 -10.52 3.81 4.27
CA PRO A 60 -11.38 4.42 3.25
C PRO A 60 -10.65 5.40 2.31
N SER A 61 -9.58 6.04 2.75
CA SER A 61 -8.71 6.89 1.93
C SER A 61 -7.91 6.12 0.87
N GLN A 62 -7.73 4.82 1.05
CA GLN A 62 -7.10 3.92 0.08
C GLN A 62 -8.10 3.34 -0.92
N ALA A 63 -9.41 3.49 -0.69
CA ALA A 63 -10.49 3.06 -1.59
C ALA A 63 -10.72 4.08 -2.73
N ILE A 64 -9.64 4.48 -3.41
CA ILE A 64 -9.62 5.48 -4.48
C ILE A 64 -9.54 4.84 -5.87
N PRO A 65 -9.94 5.55 -6.94
CA PRO A 65 -9.91 5.02 -8.30
C PRO A 65 -8.56 4.43 -8.73
N GLU A 66 -7.44 5.00 -8.25
CA GLU A 66 -6.08 4.59 -8.57
C GLU A 66 -5.71 3.22 -7.98
N ASN A 67 -6.35 2.82 -6.89
CA ASN A 67 -6.16 1.52 -6.24
C ASN A 67 -7.17 0.47 -6.71
N LYS A 68 -8.09 0.84 -7.59
CA LYS A 68 -9.14 -0.06 -8.07
C LYS A 68 -8.60 -1.08 -9.08
N VAL A 69 -8.91 -2.36 -8.87
CA VAL A 69 -8.57 -3.42 -9.83
C VAL A 69 -9.63 -3.46 -10.94
N PRO A 70 -9.24 -3.28 -12.22
CA PRO A 70 -10.18 -3.32 -13.33
C PRO A 70 -10.60 -4.76 -13.70
N GLY A 71 -11.80 -4.90 -14.27
CA GLY A 71 -12.26 -6.16 -14.87
C GLY A 71 -12.72 -7.24 -13.88
N CYS A 72 -12.89 -6.91 -12.61
CA CYS A 72 -13.53 -7.78 -11.62
C CYS A 72 -15.06 -7.60 -11.62
N LEU A 73 -15.81 -8.68 -11.37
CA LEU A 73 -17.26 -8.60 -11.17
C LEU A 73 -17.63 -7.85 -9.88
N SER A 74 -16.81 -8.03 -8.85
CA SER A 74 -16.86 -7.29 -7.58
C SER A 74 -15.92 -6.08 -7.66
N THR A 75 -16.24 -5.00 -6.95
CA THR A 75 -15.31 -3.89 -6.77
C THR A 75 -14.18 -4.35 -5.87
N VAL A 76 -12.95 -4.23 -6.36
CA VAL A 76 -11.74 -4.60 -5.61
C VAL A 76 -10.81 -3.40 -5.57
N TYR A 77 -10.24 -3.14 -4.40
CA TYR A 77 -9.16 -2.19 -4.20
C TYR A 77 -7.93 -2.92 -3.67
N VAL A 78 -6.75 -2.59 -4.20
CA VAL A 78 -5.47 -3.07 -3.71
C VAL A 78 -4.49 -1.92 -3.70
N ASP A 79 -3.80 -1.77 -2.57
CA ASP A 79 -2.72 -0.81 -2.42
C ASP A 79 -1.50 -1.47 -1.77
N GLY A 80 -0.37 -0.78 -1.77
CA GLY A 80 0.80 -1.28 -1.07
C GLY A 80 1.86 -0.22 -0.80
N THR A 81 2.80 -0.60 0.04
CA THR A 81 3.89 0.27 0.51
C THR A 81 5.22 -0.48 0.38
N ALA A 82 6.24 0.20 -0.13
CA ALA A 82 7.61 -0.31 -0.11
C ALA A 82 8.23 -0.06 1.27
N VAL A 83 8.84 -1.10 1.85
CA VAL A 83 9.47 -1.08 3.17
C VAL A 83 10.87 -1.68 3.11
N ASP A 84 11.84 -1.00 3.71
CA ASP A 84 13.13 -1.59 4.05
C ASP A 84 13.13 -1.87 5.57
N LYS A 85 13.54 -3.07 5.95
CA LYS A 85 13.58 -3.47 7.38
C LYS A 85 14.94 -3.18 8.02
N GLY A 86 15.75 -2.33 7.38
CA GLY A 86 17.10 -1.96 7.80
C GLY A 86 18.18 -2.93 7.28
N ASP A 87 17.83 -3.80 6.33
CA ASP A 87 18.74 -4.77 5.71
C ASP A 87 19.08 -4.41 4.25
N GLY A 88 18.60 -3.27 3.76
CA GLY A 88 18.81 -2.81 2.39
C GLY A 88 17.94 -3.54 1.37
N VAL A 89 17.04 -4.43 1.82
CA VAL A 89 16.15 -5.20 0.95
C VAL A 89 14.75 -4.62 1.01
N ILE A 90 14.36 -3.99 -0.11
CA ILE A 90 13.03 -3.39 -0.28
C ILE A 90 12.00 -4.51 -0.47
N ARG A 91 10.96 -4.47 0.34
CA ARG A 91 9.84 -5.42 0.32
C ARG A 91 8.54 -4.67 0.17
N ILE A 92 7.54 -5.30 -0.41
CA ILE A 92 6.23 -4.70 -0.62
C ILE A 92 5.24 -5.26 0.38
N GLU A 93 4.57 -4.40 1.14
CA GLU A 93 3.46 -4.75 2.02
C GLU A 93 2.17 -4.31 1.35
N PHE A 94 1.27 -5.25 1.06
CA PHE A 94 -0.02 -4.97 0.43
C PHE A 94 -1.16 -4.89 1.44
N VAL A 95 -2.17 -4.11 1.07
CA VAL A 95 -3.51 -4.11 1.65
C VAL A 95 -4.54 -4.22 0.54
N GLY A 96 -5.73 -4.71 0.84
CA GLY A 96 -6.78 -4.77 -0.16
C GLY A 96 -8.15 -5.07 0.43
N ASP A 97 -9.19 -4.76 -0.33
CA ASP A 97 -10.57 -5.07 0.03
C ASP A 97 -11.42 -5.34 -1.20
N SER A 98 -12.59 -5.94 -0.98
CA SER A 98 -13.59 -6.19 -2.00
C SER A 98 -15.00 -6.18 -1.43
N ASP A 99 -15.96 -5.66 -2.20
CA ASP A 99 -17.39 -5.65 -1.84
C ASP A 99 -18.02 -7.06 -1.84
N GLY A 100 -17.49 -7.99 -2.64
CA GLY A 100 -17.88 -9.40 -2.63
C GLY A 100 -17.03 -10.26 -1.68
N LEU A 101 -17.65 -10.99 -0.75
CA LEU A 101 -16.95 -11.79 0.26
C LEU A 101 -16.00 -12.85 -0.33
N LEU A 102 -16.42 -13.56 -1.39
CA LEU A 102 -15.56 -14.55 -2.03
C LEU A 102 -14.36 -13.91 -2.73
N THR A 103 -14.59 -12.80 -3.42
CA THR A 103 -13.53 -12.03 -4.07
C THR A 103 -12.58 -11.45 -3.03
N LYS A 104 -13.09 -10.99 -1.87
CA LYS A 104 -12.28 -10.57 -0.72
C LYS A 104 -11.40 -11.71 -0.18
N GLY A 105 -11.88 -12.95 -0.23
CA GLY A 105 -11.06 -14.12 0.09
C GLY A 105 -9.88 -14.30 -0.88
N LEU A 106 -10.09 -14.07 -2.18
CA LEU A 106 -9.01 -14.10 -3.18
C LEU A 106 -8.02 -12.95 -2.99
N VAL A 107 -8.51 -11.75 -2.66
CA VAL A 107 -7.65 -10.62 -2.27
C VAL A 107 -6.82 -10.99 -1.06
N ALA A 108 -7.43 -11.56 -0.02
CA ALA A 108 -6.74 -11.97 1.20
C ALA A 108 -5.64 -12.99 0.94
N LEU A 109 -5.87 -13.93 0.02
CA LEU A 109 -4.87 -14.90 -0.41
C LEU A 109 -3.66 -14.21 -1.05
N LEU A 110 -3.91 -13.29 -1.99
CA LEU A 110 -2.82 -12.58 -2.68
C LEU A 110 -2.09 -11.61 -1.74
N VAL A 111 -2.81 -10.84 -0.92
CA VAL A 111 -2.21 -9.94 0.08
C VAL A 111 -1.31 -10.74 1.00
N ARG A 112 -1.82 -11.80 1.63
CA ARG A 112 -1.01 -12.60 2.57
C ARG A 112 0.15 -13.31 1.88
N GLY A 113 -0.05 -13.80 0.66
CA GLY A 113 0.97 -14.52 -0.07
C GLY A 113 2.10 -13.62 -0.56
N LEU A 114 1.79 -12.41 -1.05
CA LEU A 114 2.75 -11.54 -1.73
C LEU A 114 3.40 -10.52 -0.80
N SER A 115 2.73 -10.10 0.28
CA SER A 115 3.29 -9.15 1.25
C SER A 115 4.59 -9.63 1.86
N GLY A 116 5.51 -8.70 2.11
CA GLY A 116 6.82 -8.96 2.70
C GLY A 116 7.87 -9.52 1.74
N ASN A 117 7.63 -9.50 0.44
CA ASN A 117 8.56 -9.99 -0.59
C ASN A 117 9.06 -8.86 -1.49
N THR A 118 10.17 -9.10 -2.20
CA THR A 118 10.74 -8.14 -3.15
C THR A 118 9.84 -7.99 -4.38
N ALA A 119 9.97 -6.88 -5.11
CA ALA A 119 9.19 -6.73 -6.36
C ALA A 119 9.57 -7.79 -7.39
N GLU A 120 10.84 -8.21 -7.42
CA GLU A 120 11.34 -9.30 -8.26
C GLU A 120 10.67 -10.64 -7.94
N ASP A 121 10.63 -11.04 -6.66
CA ASP A 121 9.96 -12.28 -6.24
C ASP A 121 8.49 -12.25 -6.64
N ILE A 122 7.81 -11.12 -6.41
CA ILE A 122 6.40 -10.93 -6.78
C ILE A 122 6.21 -11.01 -8.30
N GLN A 123 7.11 -10.45 -9.12
CA GLN A 123 7.04 -10.57 -10.58
C GLN A 123 7.13 -12.03 -11.03
N ASN A 124 7.98 -12.81 -10.38
CA ASN A 124 8.31 -14.17 -10.78
C ASN A 124 7.23 -15.20 -10.45
N VAL A 125 6.27 -14.88 -9.57
CA VAL A 125 5.15 -15.76 -9.21
C VAL A 125 4.38 -16.21 -10.46
N ASP A 126 4.38 -17.50 -10.76
CA ASP A 126 3.62 -18.05 -11.89
C ASP A 126 2.12 -18.10 -11.55
N PRO A 127 1.25 -17.37 -12.29
CA PRO A 127 -0.20 -17.34 -12.03
C PRO A 127 -0.89 -18.72 -12.09
N GLY A 128 -0.28 -19.72 -12.72
CA GLY A 128 -0.81 -21.08 -12.81
C GLY A 128 -1.04 -21.74 -11.44
N PHE A 129 -0.48 -21.21 -10.36
CA PHE A 129 -0.55 -21.84 -9.03
C PHE A 129 -1.98 -21.95 -8.52
N ILE A 130 -2.88 -21.08 -8.99
CA ILE A 130 -4.30 -21.12 -8.66
C ILE A 130 -4.99 -22.42 -9.09
N GLN A 131 -4.45 -23.11 -10.11
CA GLN A 131 -4.92 -24.43 -10.50
C GLN A 131 -4.46 -25.49 -9.49
N LYS A 132 -3.21 -25.40 -9.05
CA LYS A 132 -2.61 -26.33 -8.08
C LYS A 132 -3.30 -26.24 -6.71
N THR A 133 -3.76 -25.07 -6.31
CA THR A 133 -4.53 -24.90 -5.06
C THR A 133 -5.92 -25.55 -5.11
N GLY A 134 -6.41 -25.96 -6.28
CA GLY A 134 -7.78 -26.45 -6.46
C GLY A 134 -8.86 -25.39 -6.23
N ILE A 135 -8.48 -24.12 -6.01
CA ILE A 135 -9.42 -23.01 -5.82
C ILE A 135 -10.13 -22.67 -7.13
N ALA A 136 -9.42 -22.73 -8.27
CA ALA A 136 -9.96 -22.39 -9.57
C ALA A 136 -11.21 -23.21 -9.95
N ALA A 137 -11.34 -24.45 -9.46
CA ALA A 137 -12.50 -25.31 -9.67
C ALA A 137 -13.75 -24.82 -8.92
N SER A 138 -13.56 -24.12 -7.80
CA SER A 138 -14.65 -23.55 -6.98
C SER A 138 -15.06 -22.14 -7.42
N LEU A 139 -14.44 -21.59 -8.48
CA LEU A 139 -14.66 -20.24 -8.98
C LEU A 139 -15.38 -20.26 -10.33
N THR A 140 -16.20 -19.24 -10.57
CA THR A 140 -16.78 -19.01 -11.90
C THR A 140 -15.71 -18.46 -12.86
N PRO A 141 -15.87 -18.60 -14.20
CA PRO A 141 -14.89 -18.07 -15.16
C PRO A 141 -14.57 -16.59 -14.96
N GLY A 142 -15.58 -15.76 -14.65
CA GLY A 142 -15.38 -14.33 -14.36
C GLY A 142 -14.54 -14.06 -13.11
N ARG A 143 -14.61 -14.93 -12.09
CA ARG A 143 -13.79 -14.81 -10.88
C ARG A 143 -12.35 -15.26 -11.09
N ASN A 144 -12.13 -16.27 -11.94
CA ASN A 144 -10.78 -16.66 -12.35
C ASN A 144 -10.09 -15.52 -13.11
N ASN A 145 -10.80 -14.85 -14.02
CA ASN A 145 -10.26 -13.67 -14.71
C ASN A 145 -9.99 -12.52 -13.74
N GLY A 146 -10.90 -12.26 -12.81
CA GLY A 146 -10.70 -11.26 -11.75
C GLY A 146 -9.45 -11.55 -10.91
N PHE A 147 -9.21 -12.82 -10.55
CA PHE A 147 -8.00 -13.23 -9.84
C PHE A 147 -6.71 -12.91 -10.60
N LEU A 148 -6.65 -13.25 -11.88
CA LEU A 148 -5.48 -12.95 -12.73
C LEU A 148 -5.24 -11.44 -12.86
N ASN A 149 -6.31 -10.65 -12.98
CA ASN A 149 -6.22 -9.19 -13.01
C ASN A 149 -5.68 -8.64 -11.69
N MET A 150 -6.16 -9.13 -10.55
CA MET A 150 -5.66 -8.74 -9.22
C MET A 150 -4.15 -9.01 -9.10
N LEU A 151 -3.71 -10.22 -9.43
CA LEU A 151 -2.30 -10.58 -9.40
C LEU A 151 -1.46 -9.67 -10.32
N ASN A 152 -1.93 -9.41 -11.55
CA ASN A 152 -1.22 -8.54 -12.47
C ASN A 152 -1.10 -7.09 -11.97
N VAL A 153 -2.18 -6.53 -11.40
CA VAL A 153 -2.16 -5.19 -10.79
C VAL A 153 -1.16 -5.14 -9.63
N MET A 154 -1.16 -6.15 -8.76
CA MET A 154 -0.22 -6.24 -7.64
C MET A 154 1.23 -6.32 -8.12
N LYS A 155 1.51 -7.08 -9.17
CA LYS A 155 2.83 -7.12 -9.81
C LYS A 155 3.26 -5.76 -10.34
N ILE A 156 2.40 -5.08 -11.10
CA ILE A 156 2.73 -3.74 -11.64
C ILE A 156 3.00 -2.76 -10.49
N LYS A 157 2.14 -2.75 -9.46
CA LYS A 157 2.25 -1.87 -8.30
C LYS A 157 3.51 -2.15 -7.49
N ALA A 158 3.89 -3.41 -7.28
CA ALA A 158 5.15 -3.78 -6.62
C ALA A 158 6.38 -3.13 -7.28
N LYS A 159 6.47 -3.23 -8.60
CA LYS A 159 7.58 -2.66 -9.38
C LYS A 159 7.61 -1.13 -9.29
N GLN A 160 6.44 -0.48 -9.33
CA GLN A 160 6.32 0.97 -9.18
C GLN A 160 6.73 1.43 -7.78
N LEU A 161 6.29 0.74 -6.74
CA LEU A 161 6.60 1.06 -5.35
C LEU A 161 8.09 0.92 -5.06
N GLU A 162 8.73 -0.15 -5.54
CA GLU A 162 10.18 -0.33 -5.41
C GLU A 162 10.97 0.75 -6.16
N ALA A 163 10.61 1.04 -7.40
CA ALA A 163 11.26 2.10 -8.19
C ALA A 163 11.11 3.48 -7.53
N ASN A 164 9.93 3.78 -6.99
CA ASN A 164 9.68 5.02 -6.25
C ASN A 164 10.55 5.09 -5.00
N TYR A 165 10.60 4.01 -4.21
CA TYR A 165 11.44 3.93 -3.00
C TYR A 165 12.92 4.15 -3.31
N GLN A 166 13.44 3.54 -4.38
CA GLN A 166 14.82 3.72 -4.80
C GLN A 166 15.11 5.14 -5.31
N ALA A 167 14.18 5.74 -6.05
CA ALA A 167 14.32 7.10 -6.57
C ALA A 167 14.29 8.17 -5.47
N THR A 168 13.52 7.93 -4.40
CA THR A 168 13.46 8.82 -3.22
C THR A 168 14.49 8.47 -2.15
N GLY A 169 15.21 7.35 -2.31
CA GLY A 169 16.16 6.77 -1.35
C GLY A 169 15.48 6.04 -0.19
N PRO A 170 16.20 5.10 0.48
CA PRO A 170 15.80 4.69 1.82
C PRO A 170 15.83 5.92 2.71
N SER A 171 14.81 6.10 3.54
CA SER A 171 14.92 7.03 4.66
C SER A 171 15.99 6.49 5.61
N GLU A 172 17.27 6.82 5.37
CA GLU A 172 18.35 6.58 6.31
C GLU A 172 18.12 7.47 7.53
N SER A 173 17.48 6.86 8.53
CA SER A 173 17.64 7.05 9.96
C SER A 173 18.28 8.36 10.41
N ALA A 174 17.45 9.24 10.98
CA ALA A 174 17.64 9.82 12.29
C ALA A 174 19.11 10.06 12.73
N THR A 175 19.68 11.20 12.35
CA THR A 175 20.55 11.96 13.27
C THR A 175 20.44 13.44 12.93
N THR A 176 19.36 14.11 13.35
CA THR A 176 19.44 15.52 13.72
C THR A 176 18.35 15.83 14.75
N THR A 177 18.84 16.16 15.96
CA THR A 177 18.19 16.79 17.12
C THR A 177 16.67 16.98 17.12
N ALA A 178 16.04 16.35 18.13
CA ALA A 178 14.69 16.62 18.59
C ALA A 178 14.47 18.10 18.98
N GLY A 179 13.30 18.63 18.60
CA GLY A 179 12.70 19.84 19.19
C GLY A 179 12.34 20.93 18.18
N ASP A 180 11.04 21.06 17.89
CA ASP A 180 10.34 22.28 17.43
C ASP A 180 10.20 22.65 15.94
N GLU A 181 10.78 21.94 14.97
CA GLU A 181 10.47 22.22 13.56
C GLU A 181 9.33 21.35 13.02
N LYS A 182 8.31 22.02 12.47
CA LYS A 182 7.12 21.45 11.80
C LYS A 182 7.29 21.48 10.26
N PRO A 183 8.13 20.60 9.67
CA PRO A 183 8.49 20.67 8.25
C PRO A 183 7.29 20.52 7.31
N MET A 184 6.28 19.71 7.62
CA MET A 184 5.12 19.53 6.73
C MET A 184 4.19 20.72 6.79
N TYR A 185 3.96 21.26 7.98
CA TYR A 185 3.24 22.51 8.17
C TYR A 185 3.86 23.62 7.33
N GLN A 186 5.19 23.78 7.43
CA GLN A 186 5.92 24.80 6.67
C GLN A 186 5.83 24.56 5.16
N ALA A 187 5.98 23.32 4.70
CA ALA A 187 5.88 22.98 3.28
C ALA A 187 4.48 23.26 2.70
N ILE A 188 3.41 22.93 3.43
CA ILE A 188 2.02 23.23 3.03
C ILE A 188 1.80 24.74 2.97
N VAL A 189 2.19 25.47 4.02
CA VAL A 189 2.03 26.93 4.06
C VAL A 189 2.80 27.59 2.92
N GLN A 190 4.03 27.15 2.64
CA GLN A 190 4.87 27.69 1.58
C GLN A 190 4.30 27.41 0.19
N GLY A 191 3.88 26.17 -0.10
CA GLY A 191 3.31 25.80 -1.40
C GLY A 191 2.05 26.62 -1.75
N LEU A 192 1.23 26.92 -0.73
CA LEU A 192 -0.02 27.66 -0.92
C LEU A 192 0.16 29.18 -0.99
N GLN A 193 1.34 29.73 -0.70
CA GLN A 193 1.61 31.16 -0.91
C GLN A 193 1.47 31.56 -2.39
N ALA A 194 1.63 30.62 -3.33
CA ALA A 194 1.40 30.85 -4.76
C ALA A 194 -0.03 31.35 -5.06
N LEU A 195 -1.01 31.01 -4.22
CA LEU A 195 -2.40 31.47 -4.34
C LEU A 195 -2.63 32.89 -3.82
N LYS A 196 -1.61 33.50 -3.19
CA LYS A 196 -1.69 34.81 -2.52
C LYS A 196 -2.93 34.91 -1.62
N PRO A 197 -3.07 34.02 -0.63
CA PRO A 197 -4.27 33.98 0.21
C PRO A 197 -4.41 35.24 1.07
N VAL A 198 -5.65 35.71 1.21
CA VAL A 198 -6.03 36.75 2.16
C VAL A 198 -6.05 36.19 3.59
N SER A 199 -6.42 34.91 3.73
CA SER A 199 -6.34 34.18 4.99
C SER A 199 -5.91 32.74 4.72
N LEU A 200 -4.97 32.23 5.50
CA LEU A 200 -4.56 30.84 5.48
C LEU A 200 -4.41 30.40 6.93
N LYS A 201 -5.22 29.41 7.33
CA LYS A 201 -5.08 28.71 8.60
C LYS A 201 -4.85 27.24 8.29
N LEU A 202 -3.78 26.73 8.87
CA LEU A 202 -3.46 25.31 8.83
C LEU A 202 -3.40 24.85 10.28
N GLU A 203 -4.12 23.79 10.59
CA GLU A 203 -4.13 23.15 11.91
C GLU A 203 -3.66 21.71 11.74
N ASP A 204 -2.65 21.33 12.52
CA ASP A 204 -2.21 19.94 12.64
C ASP A 204 -3.14 19.23 13.65
N VAL A 205 -3.99 18.34 13.15
CA VAL A 205 -4.95 17.55 13.94
C VAL A 205 -4.50 16.10 14.11
N SER A 206 -3.22 15.81 13.87
CA SER A 206 -2.65 14.46 14.07
C SER A 206 -2.88 13.92 15.48
N TYR A 207 -2.98 14.83 16.47
CA TYR A 207 -3.26 14.47 17.86
C TYR A 207 -4.69 13.97 18.10
N GLN A 208 -5.66 14.29 17.24
CA GLN A 208 -7.04 13.78 17.38
C GLN A 208 -7.11 12.26 17.10
N HIS A 209 -6.04 11.71 16.53
CA HIS A 209 -5.81 10.28 16.35
C HIS A 209 -4.71 9.74 17.28
N ALA A 210 -4.20 10.55 18.24
CA ALA A 210 -3.23 10.14 19.24
C ALA A 210 -3.88 9.14 20.22
N GLY A 211 -3.56 7.87 20.03
CA GLY A 211 -4.13 6.74 20.78
C GLY A 211 -4.37 5.50 19.93
N HIS A 212 -4.41 5.67 18.60
CA HIS A 212 -4.33 4.54 17.66
C HIS A 212 -2.90 4.34 17.15
N ARG A 213 -2.60 3.12 16.72
CA ARG A 213 -1.27 2.55 16.46
C ARG A 213 -0.44 3.28 15.38
N GLU A 214 -1.00 4.29 14.73
CA GLU A 214 -0.46 5.04 13.59
C GLU A 214 -0.31 6.55 13.84
N ALA A 215 -0.49 7.02 15.07
CA ALA A 215 -0.01 8.35 15.42
C ALA A 215 1.52 8.34 15.33
N SER A 216 2.09 9.01 14.33
CA SER A 216 3.51 9.38 14.36
C SER A 216 3.74 10.10 15.68
N LYS A 217 4.78 9.71 16.44
CA LYS A 217 5.13 10.36 17.70
C LYS A 217 5.41 11.86 17.52
N ASP A 218 5.62 12.29 16.28
CA ASP A 218 6.11 13.61 15.90
C ASP A 218 5.01 14.54 15.32
N GLY A 219 3.76 14.09 15.15
CA GLY A 219 2.66 14.90 14.57
C GLY A 219 2.68 14.97 13.05
N GLU A 220 2.07 16.01 12.46
CA GLU A 220 2.19 16.38 11.04
C GLU A 220 1.71 15.38 9.96
N THR A 221 0.74 14.54 10.30
CA THR A 221 0.13 13.57 9.36
C THR A 221 -1.25 13.99 8.89
N HIS A 222 -2.02 14.69 9.72
CA HIS A 222 -3.39 15.11 9.41
C HIS A 222 -3.52 16.62 9.57
N PHE A 223 -4.04 17.27 8.53
CA PHE A 223 -4.18 18.71 8.52
C PHE A 223 -5.59 19.16 8.15
N ASN A 224 -6.06 20.18 8.86
CA ASN A 224 -7.21 20.98 8.46
C ASN A 224 -6.70 22.29 7.84
N LEU A 225 -7.01 22.52 6.58
CA LEU A 225 -6.67 23.72 5.83
C LEU A 225 -7.93 24.57 5.61
N GLU A 226 -7.93 25.78 6.16
CA GLU A 226 -8.84 26.85 5.78
C GLU A 226 -8.06 27.89 4.97
N ILE A 227 -8.47 28.12 3.73
CA ILE A 227 -7.80 29.06 2.84
C ILE A 227 -8.79 29.96 2.12
N VAL A 228 -8.53 31.27 2.17
CA VAL A 228 -9.30 32.32 1.52
C VAL A 228 -8.43 33.02 0.49
N ALA A 229 -8.77 32.91 -0.79
CA ALA A 229 -7.98 33.52 -1.87
C ALA A 229 -8.85 33.92 -3.06
N SER A 230 -8.55 35.07 -3.69
CA SER A 230 -9.21 35.49 -4.94
C SER A 230 -8.92 34.55 -6.12
N ALA A 231 -7.84 33.75 -6.04
CA ALA A 231 -7.54 32.70 -7.02
C ALA A 231 -8.66 31.64 -7.17
N PHE A 232 -9.62 31.60 -6.24
CA PHE A 232 -10.77 30.70 -6.27
C PHE A 232 -12.02 31.29 -6.91
N GLU A 233 -12.01 32.58 -7.30
CA GLU A 233 -13.14 33.24 -7.95
C GLU A 233 -13.52 32.55 -9.26
N GLY A 234 -14.82 32.33 -9.47
CA GLY A 234 -15.34 31.60 -10.63
C GLY A 234 -15.03 30.10 -10.66
N LEU A 235 -14.27 29.56 -9.69
CA LEU A 235 -14.02 28.12 -9.56
C LEU A 235 -15.06 27.46 -8.66
N ASN A 236 -15.55 26.29 -9.09
CA ASN A 236 -16.32 25.41 -8.22
C ASN A 236 -15.43 24.68 -7.22
N LEU A 237 -16.03 24.09 -6.18
CA LEU A 237 -15.32 23.44 -5.07
C LEU A 237 -14.27 22.42 -5.53
N VAL A 238 -14.60 21.56 -6.50
CA VAL A 238 -13.69 20.54 -7.03
C VAL A 238 -12.46 21.18 -7.70
N LYS A 239 -12.65 22.24 -8.50
CA LYS A 239 -11.53 22.94 -9.15
C LYS A 239 -10.65 23.66 -8.13
N ARG A 240 -11.23 24.21 -7.06
CA ARG A 240 -10.46 24.82 -5.95
C ARG A 240 -9.57 23.77 -5.27
N HIS A 241 -10.12 22.60 -4.96
CA HIS A 241 -9.36 21.51 -4.32
C HIS A 241 -8.26 20.98 -5.25
N LYS A 242 -8.54 20.79 -6.54
CA LYS A 242 -7.52 20.39 -7.53
C LYS A 242 -6.36 21.38 -7.60
N LEU A 243 -6.65 22.68 -7.53
CA LEU A 243 -5.61 23.71 -7.54
C LEU A 243 -4.73 23.63 -6.29
N VAL A 244 -5.34 23.42 -5.12
CA VAL A 244 -4.60 23.19 -3.85
C VAL A 244 -3.72 21.96 -3.95
N TYR A 245 -4.23 20.82 -4.40
CA TYR A 245 -3.44 19.59 -4.56
C TYR A 245 -2.29 19.75 -5.56
N MET A 246 -2.53 20.44 -6.67
CA MET A 246 -1.50 20.69 -7.69
C MET A 246 -0.32 21.50 -7.13
N LEU A 247 -0.59 22.48 -6.27
CA LEU A 247 0.44 23.31 -5.65
C LEU A 247 1.18 22.59 -4.52
N LEU A 248 0.49 21.67 -3.84
CA LEU A 248 1.08 20.89 -2.76
C LEU A 248 1.92 19.73 -3.27
N GLY A 249 1.70 19.23 -4.49
CA GLY A 249 2.61 18.32 -5.19
C GLY A 249 3.21 17.24 -4.28
N ASP A 250 4.52 17.32 -4.06
CA ASP A 250 5.33 16.37 -3.29
C ASP A 250 5.05 16.37 -1.77
N VAL A 251 4.29 17.35 -1.27
CA VAL A 251 3.83 17.39 0.13
C VAL A 251 2.65 16.45 0.33
N MET A 252 1.78 16.31 -0.66
CA MET A 252 0.59 15.44 -0.58
C MET A 252 0.90 13.97 -0.25
N PRO A 253 1.92 13.32 -0.86
CA PRO A 253 2.27 11.95 -0.50
C PRO A 253 2.95 11.81 0.88
N ARG A 254 3.31 12.93 1.53
CA ARG A 254 4.03 12.94 2.82
C ARG A 254 3.12 13.20 4.02
N ILE A 255 1.84 13.48 3.76
CA ILE A 255 0.79 13.66 4.77
C ILE A 255 -0.30 12.61 4.52
N HIS A 256 -0.98 12.16 5.58
CA HIS A 256 -2.03 11.15 5.48
C HIS A 256 -3.36 11.75 5.04
N ALA A 257 -3.71 12.94 5.56
CA ALA A 257 -4.97 13.59 5.20
C ALA A 257 -4.85 15.11 5.21
N LEU A 258 -5.55 15.74 4.26
CA LEU A 258 -5.74 17.18 4.19
C LEU A 258 -7.22 17.49 3.96
N GLN A 259 -7.91 17.95 5.01
CA GLN A 259 -9.27 18.46 4.89
C GLN A 259 -9.21 19.92 4.43
N ILE A 260 -9.87 20.25 3.32
CA ILE A 260 -9.77 21.57 2.68
C ILE A 260 -11.09 22.32 2.76
N SER A 261 -11.03 23.54 3.29
CA SER A 261 -12.07 24.57 3.21
C SER A 261 -11.53 25.74 2.40
N ALA A 262 -11.86 25.79 1.10
CA ALA A 262 -11.35 26.79 0.16
C ALA A 262 -12.43 27.81 -0.25
N LYS A 263 -12.27 29.07 0.18
CA LYS A 263 -13.25 30.15 -0.02
C LYS A 263 -12.65 31.35 -0.75
N THR A 264 -13.50 32.14 -1.38
CA THR A 264 -13.19 33.47 -1.92
C THR A 264 -13.37 34.52 -0.82
N PRO A 265 -12.77 35.72 -0.94
CA PRO A 265 -13.00 36.81 0.02
C PRO A 265 -14.48 37.19 0.15
N GLU A 266 -15.26 37.13 -0.93
CA GLU A 266 -16.70 37.44 -0.92
C GLU A 266 -17.53 36.43 -0.11
N GLU A 267 -17.13 35.15 -0.10
CA GLU A 267 -17.82 34.08 0.65
C GLU A 267 -17.58 34.14 2.16
N VAL A 268 -16.62 34.94 2.63
CA VAL A 268 -16.29 35.11 4.05
C VAL A 268 -16.88 36.40 4.63
N ASN A 269 -17.20 37.38 3.77
CA ASN A 269 -17.79 38.67 4.15
C ASN A 269 -19.33 38.68 4.13
N LYS A 270 -19.97 37.50 4.04
CA LYS A 270 -21.43 37.31 4.10
C LYS A 270 -21.80 36.52 5.34
#